data_AF-Q8KJU6-F1
#
_entry.id   AF-Q8KJU6-F1
#
_cell.length_a   1.000
_cell.length_b   1.000
_cell.length_c   1.000
_cell.angle_alpha   90.00
_cell.angle_beta   90.00
_cell.angle_gamma   90.00
#
_symmetry.space_group_name_H-M   'P 1'
#
loop_
_entity.id
_entity.type
_entity.pdbx_description
1 polymer ?
#
loop_
_entity_poly.entity_id
_entity_poly.type
_entity_poly.pdbx_seq_one_letter_code
_entity_poly.pdbx_strand_id
1 'polypeptide(L)'
;MTTPNAPIISTDNTSTLPSVRRMVPRHTGKLVRITRTTRLSSAHLGNCEICDQHMTEAFHSRVGREMVRANGTVYIEHTYGGVYAHESCIAKAAEND
;
A
#
# COMPACT_ATOMS: atom_id res chain seq x y z
N MET A 1 47.03 0.50 56.75
CA MET A 1 47.06 0.35 55.28
C MET A 1 45.62 0.20 54.82
N THR A 2 44.99 1.30 54.44
CA THR A 2 43.54 1.41 54.16
C THR A 2 43.36 1.91 52.75
N THR A 3 42.84 1.07 51.85
CA THR A 3 42.33 1.47 50.54
C THR A 3 40.85 1.84 50.67
N PRO A 4 40.39 2.97 50.10
CA PRO A 4 38.99 3.34 50.13
C PRO A 4 38.20 2.64 49.02
N ASN A 5 37.02 2.13 49.39
CA ASN A 5 36.01 1.58 48.48
C ASN A 5 35.59 2.63 47.43
N ALA A 6 35.66 2.26 46.15
CA ALA A 6 35.04 3.03 45.08
C ALA A 6 33.51 2.82 45.07
N PRO A 7 32.69 3.86 44.84
CA PRO A 7 31.25 3.69 44.72
C PRO A 7 30.88 3.05 43.37
N ILE A 8 30.04 2.02 43.43
CA ILE A 8 29.42 1.38 42.26
C ILE A 8 28.33 2.34 41.76
N ILE A 9 28.56 2.98 40.61
CA ILE A 9 27.55 3.80 39.94
C ILE A 9 26.56 2.82 39.28
N SER A 10 25.39 2.62 39.89
CA SER A 10 24.25 1.96 39.24
C SER A 10 23.59 2.96 38.29
N THR A 11 23.92 2.91 37.01
CA THR A 11 23.11 3.61 36.00
C THR A 11 21.93 2.73 35.64
N ASP A 12 20.84 2.85 36.40
CA ASP A 12 19.52 2.37 35.99
C ASP A 12 19.03 3.23 34.82
N ASN A 13 19.55 2.96 33.62
CA ASN A 13 18.98 3.45 32.37
C ASN A 13 17.72 2.63 32.04
N THR A 14 16.72 2.69 32.92
CA THR A 14 15.36 2.28 32.56
C THR A 14 14.73 3.44 31.81
N SER A 15 15.00 3.52 30.52
CA SER A 15 14.30 4.40 29.59
C SER A 15 12.85 3.93 29.51
N THR A 16 12.00 4.38 30.45
CA THR A 16 10.54 4.32 30.30
C THR A 16 10.13 5.34 29.25
N LEU A 17 10.38 5.00 27.99
CA LEU A 17 9.59 5.56 26.89
C LEU A 17 8.13 5.15 27.16
N PRO A 18 7.17 6.08 27.15
CA PRO A 18 5.77 5.72 27.30
C PRO A 18 5.44 4.70 26.21
N SER A 19 4.72 3.63 26.57
CA SER A 19 4.31 2.60 25.63
C SER A 19 3.43 3.26 24.57
N VAL A 20 4.05 3.72 23.48
CA VAL A 20 3.32 4.10 22.27
C VAL A 20 2.72 2.78 21.81
N ARG A 21 1.45 2.53 22.16
CA ARG A 21 0.65 1.49 21.51
C ARG A 21 0.86 1.73 20.03
N ARG A 22 1.67 0.88 19.37
CA ARG A 22 1.83 0.92 17.92
C ARG A 22 0.44 0.65 17.36
N MET A 23 -0.31 1.70 17.08
CA MET A 23 -1.65 1.57 16.56
C MET A 23 -1.46 1.11 15.11
N VAL A 24 -1.65 -0.19 14.91
CA VAL A 24 -1.46 -0.85 13.61
C VAL A 24 -2.48 -0.26 12.63
N PRO A 25 -2.09 0.04 11.37
CA PRO A 25 -3.05 0.45 10.35
C PRO A 25 -4.23 -0.53 10.28
N ARG A 26 -5.46 0.01 10.21
CA ARG A 26 -6.68 -0.80 10.18
C ARG A 26 -7.32 -0.76 8.81
N HIS A 27 -7.78 -1.92 8.34
CA HIS A 27 -8.58 -2.03 7.13
C HIS A 27 -9.97 -1.44 7.34
N THR A 28 -10.47 -0.62 6.41
CA THR A 28 -11.80 -0.02 6.52
C THR A 28 -12.91 -0.92 6.00
N GLY A 29 -12.55 -2.04 5.34
CA GLY A 29 -13.49 -2.91 4.65
C GLY A 29 -13.78 -2.48 3.21
N LYS A 30 -13.33 -1.29 2.80
CA LYS A 30 -13.57 -0.79 1.44
C LYS A 30 -12.48 -1.22 0.48
N LEU A 31 -12.92 -1.69 -0.69
CA LEU A 31 -12.07 -1.90 -1.85
C LEU A 31 -12.22 -0.70 -2.79
N VAL A 32 -11.10 -0.25 -3.35
CA VAL A 32 -11.05 0.89 -4.26
C VAL A 32 -10.35 0.46 -5.54
N ARG A 33 -11.04 0.56 -6.67
CA ARG A 33 -10.44 0.37 -7.99
C ARG A 33 -9.72 1.67 -8.40
N ILE A 34 -8.45 1.55 -8.76
CA ILE A 34 -7.60 2.64 -9.22
C ILE A 34 -7.25 2.36 -10.68
N THR A 35 -7.73 3.21 -11.58
CA THR A 35 -7.43 3.14 -13.02
C THR A 35 -6.60 4.36 -13.42
N ARG A 36 -5.53 4.14 -14.18
CA ARG A 36 -4.65 5.20 -14.69
C ARG A 36 -4.29 4.92 -16.15
N THR A 37 -4.24 5.97 -16.98
CA THR A 37 -3.65 5.85 -18.32
C THR A 37 -2.16 5.50 -18.20
N THR A 38 -1.68 4.63 -19.07
CA THR A 38 -0.26 4.35 -19.24
C THR A 38 0.37 5.16 -20.37
N ARG A 39 -0.46 5.73 -21.26
CA ARG A 39 -0.06 6.35 -22.55
C ARG A 39 0.76 5.44 -23.46
N LEU A 40 0.73 4.14 -23.20
CA LEU A 40 1.42 3.12 -23.99
C LEU A 40 0.39 2.30 -24.76
N SER A 41 0.78 1.75 -25.90
CA SER A 41 -0.08 0.90 -26.73
C SER A 41 0.28 -0.58 -26.56
N SER A 42 -0.45 -1.44 -27.25
CA SER A 42 -0.17 -2.88 -27.29
C SER A 42 1.22 -3.24 -27.79
N ALA A 43 1.89 -2.35 -28.54
CA ALA A 43 3.27 -2.57 -28.95
C ALA A 43 4.23 -2.67 -27.75
N HIS A 44 3.88 -2.09 -26.59
CA HIS A 44 4.72 -2.10 -25.39
C HIS A 44 4.16 -3.00 -24.28
N LEU A 45 2.84 -3.09 -24.15
CA LEU A 45 2.18 -3.79 -23.03
C LEU A 45 1.43 -5.07 -23.45
N GLY A 46 1.42 -5.40 -24.74
CA GLY A 46 0.65 -6.53 -25.27
C GLY A 46 -0.82 -6.18 -25.50
N ASN A 47 -1.61 -7.17 -25.93
CA ASN A 47 -3.05 -6.99 -26.16
C ASN A 47 -3.80 -6.78 -24.84
N CYS A 48 -5.03 -6.29 -24.94
CA CYS A 48 -5.90 -6.09 -23.78
C CYS A 48 -6.10 -7.39 -23.01
N GLU A 49 -5.79 -7.41 -21.72
CA GLU A 49 -5.90 -8.61 -20.89
C GLU A 49 -7.35 -9.09 -20.65
N ILE A 50 -8.35 -8.30 -21.06
CA ILE A 50 -9.77 -8.63 -20.89
C ILE A 50 -10.39 -9.18 -22.19
N CYS A 51 -10.11 -8.56 -23.33
CA CYS A 51 -10.72 -8.93 -24.63
C CYS A 51 -9.73 -9.49 -25.64
N ASP A 52 -8.44 -9.55 -25.31
CA ASP A 52 -7.33 -10.02 -26.15
C ASP A 52 -7.14 -9.24 -27.48
N GLN A 53 -7.73 -8.04 -27.58
CA GLN A 53 -7.61 -7.18 -28.76
C GLN A 53 -6.52 -6.11 -28.59
N HIS A 54 -6.04 -5.60 -29.73
CA HIS A 54 -5.08 -4.50 -29.78
C HIS A 54 -5.60 -3.23 -29.08
N MET A 55 -4.73 -2.60 -28.30
CA MET A 55 -4.95 -1.34 -27.58
C MET A 55 -4.12 -0.23 -28.22
N THR A 56 -4.79 0.81 -28.71
CA THR A 56 -4.10 2.05 -29.11
C THR A 56 -3.56 2.79 -27.88
N GLU A 57 -4.31 2.77 -26.79
CA GLU A 57 -3.89 3.27 -25.47
C GLU A 57 -4.33 2.27 -24.40
N ALA A 58 -3.39 1.85 -23.56
CA ALA A 58 -3.61 0.94 -22.46
C ALA A 58 -3.78 1.69 -21.15
N PHE A 59 -4.66 1.18 -20.31
CA PHE A 59 -4.91 1.66 -18.96
C PHE A 59 -4.51 0.57 -17.98
N HIS A 60 -3.85 0.96 -16.90
CA HIS A 60 -3.53 0.07 -15.80
C HIS A 60 -4.61 0.21 -14.74
N SER A 61 -5.34 -0.87 -14.48
CA SER A 61 -6.34 -0.93 -13.41
C SER A 61 -5.94 -1.92 -12.35
N ARG A 62 -6.09 -1.53 -11.08
CA ARG A 62 -5.84 -2.40 -9.93
C ARG A 62 -6.87 -2.15 -8.85
N VAL A 63 -7.11 -3.16 -8.02
CA VAL A 63 -7.94 -3.02 -6.82
C VAL A 63 -7.01 -2.91 -5.62
N GLY A 64 -7.23 -1.89 -4.80
CA GLY A 64 -6.51 -1.66 -3.56
C GLY A 64 -7.45 -1.64 -2.35
N ARG A 65 -6.89 -1.93 -1.19
CA ARG A 65 -7.60 -1.92 0.08
C ARG A 65 -7.47 -0.57 0.76
N GLU A 66 -8.58 0.02 1.17
CA GLU A 66 -8.55 1.26 1.95
C GLU A 66 -8.14 0.97 3.40
N MET A 67 -7.09 1.66 3.84
CA MET A 67 -6.47 1.51 5.16
C MET A 67 -6.45 2.86 5.87
N VAL A 68 -6.62 2.83 7.19
CA VAL A 68 -6.49 4.00 8.06
C VAL A 68 -5.22 3.85 8.88
N ARG A 69 -4.32 4.84 8.78
CA ARG A 69 -3.10 4.92 9.58
C ARG A 69 -3.42 5.22 11.05
N ALA A 70 -2.41 5.04 11.92
CA ALA A 70 -2.47 5.41 13.34
C ALA A 70 -2.91 6.86 13.59
N ASN A 71 -2.55 7.78 12.69
CA ASN A 71 -2.88 9.20 12.76
C ASN A 71 -4.25 9.55 12.12
N GLY A 72 -5.06 8.54 11.77
CA GLY A 72 -6.36 8.73 11.14
C GLY A 72 -6.32 9.00 9.63
N THR A 73 -5.14 9.14 9.00
CA THR A 73 -5.04 9.36 7.55
C THR A 73 -5.41 8.10 6.77
N VAL A 74 -6.27 8.26 5.76
CA VAL A 74 -6.64 7.19 4.82
C VAL A 74 -5.57 7.05 3.74
N TYR A 75 -5.20 5.82 3.40
CA TYR A 75 -4.36 5.49 2.25
C TYR A 75 -4.87 4.20 1.59
N ILE A 76 -4.54 4.03 0.31
CA ILE A 76 -4.82 2.78 -0.39
C ILE A 76 -3.56 1.91 -0.32
N GLU A 77 -3.69 0.74 0.30
CA GLU A 77 -2.64 -0.25 0.33
C GLU A 77 -2.30 -0.69 -1.10
N HIS A 78 -1.01 -0.75 -1.41
CA HIS A 78 -0.55 -1.28 -2.69
C HIS A 78 -0.73 -2.79 -2.70
N THR A 79 -1.87 -3.25 -3.21
CA THR A 79 -2.06 -4.66 -3.53
C THR A 79 -1.33 -4.97 -4.84
N TYR A 80 -0.52 -6.02 -4.85
CA TYR A 80 0.16 -6.51 -6.05
C TYR A 80 -0.88 -7.15 -6.98
N GLY A 81 -0.79 -6.82 -8.27
CA GLY A 81 -1.73 -7.26 -9.29
C GLY A 81 -2.56 -6.11 -9.85
N GLY A 82 -2.56 -6.02 -11.17
CA GLY A 82 -3.33 -5.08 -11.97
C GLY A 82 -3.31 -5.55 -13.41
N VAL A 83 -4.25 -5.07 -14.20
CA VAL A 83 -4.42 -5.46 -15.60
C VAL A 83 -4.13 -4.29 -16.52
N TYR A 84 -3.51 -4.56 -17.67
CA TYR A 84 -3.41 -3.62 -18.77
C TYR A 84 -4.53 -3.89 -19.79
N ALA A 85 -5.46 -2.96 -19.89
CA ALA A 85 -6.65 -3.12 -20.72
C ALA A 85 -7.16 -1.79 -21.30
N HIS A 86 -8.10 -1.85 -22.24
CA HIS A 86 -8.84 -0.67 -22.67
C HIS A 86 -9.64 -0.09 -21.50
N GLU A 87 -9.80 1.25 -21.46
CA GLU A 87 -10.62 1.93 -20.44
C GLU A 87 -12.06 1.38 -20.40
N SER A 88 -12.66 1.15 -21.57
CA SER A 88 -14.03 0.64 -21.68
C SER A 88 -14.17 -0.79 -21.17
N CYS A 89 -13.16 -1.64 -21.38
CA CYS A 89 -13.13 -3.00 -20.83
C CYS A 89 -13.03 -2.98 -19.31
N ILE A 90 -12.22 -2.07 -18.75
CA ILE A 90 -12.09 -1.88 -17.30
C ILE A 90 -13.40 -1.37 -16.69
N ALA A 91 -14.06 -0.41 -17.35
CA ALA A 91 -15.34 0.14 -16.89
C ALA A 91 -16.42 -0.94 -16.83
N LYS A 92 -16.58 -1.73 -17.90
CA LYS A 92 -17.51 -2.86 -17.93
C LYS A 92 -17.20 -3.91 -16.87
N ALA A 93 -15.93 -4.21 -16.64
CA ALA A 93 -15.55 -5.14 -15.58
C ALA A 93 -15.88 -4.59 -14.18
N ALA A 94 -15.81 -3.28 -13.97
CA ALA A 94 -16.13 -2.65 -12.69
C ALA A 94 -17.64 -2.63 -12.37
N GLU A 95 -18.50 -2.65 -13.39
CA GLU A 95 -19.95 -2.74 -13.21
C GLU A 95 -20.42 -4.11 -12.68
N ASN A 96 -19.57 -5.13 -12.79
CA ASN A 96 -19.85 -6.51 -12.37
C ASN A 96 -19.19 -6.89 -11.03
N ASP A 97 -18.44 -5.98 -10.41
CA ASP A 97 -17.79 -6.14 -9.09
C ASP A 97 -18.71 -5.68 -7.95
#